data_AF-A0A099CYB9-F1
#
_entry.id   AF-A0A099CYB9-F1
#
_cell.length_a   1.000
_cell.length_b   1.000
_cell.length_c   1.000
_cell.angle_alpha   90.00
_cell.angle_beta   90.00
_cell.angle_gamma   90.00
#
_symmetry.space_group_name_H-M   'P 1'
#
loop_
_entity.id
_entity.type
_entity.pdbx_description
1 polymer ?
#
loop_
_entity_poly.entity_id
_entity_poly.type
_entity_poly.pdbx_seq_one_letter_code
_entity_poly.pdbx_strand_id
1 'polypeptide(L)'
;MMESSHPLFPCTRPRQGRIDYGAPLAALPSLGAVLCHVVERPKRAPTSSPCRLWPTHPWLAALPGTRRVQGRVHLDSDGPCEWLECSDVDGVAWMRIVLLPDSDYCAWDRLQRHLSETVAHAELRGCAQRAAWLRGLRGGSHGRVAIVQFHLHVWADQLWLGMDDAPVSRLGRERALERARQWHLGVPRSCRSEPDMR
;
A
#
# COMPACT_ATOMS: atom_id res chain seq x y z
N MET A 1 53.79 13.66 -23.18
CA MET A 1 52.54 14.15 -22.56
C MET A 1 51.42 13.31 -23.12
N MET A 2 50.78 12.49 -22.28
CA MET A 2 49.66 11.62 -22.65
C MET A 2 48.35 12.39 -22.45
N GLU A 3 47.57 12.60 -23.52
CA GLU A 3 46.19 13.07 -23.42
C GLU A 3 45.26 11.87 -23.24
N SER A 4 44.69 11.74 -22.04
CA SER A 4 43.67 10.75 -21.70
C SER A 4 42.32 11.19 -22.26
N SER A 5 41.90 10.60 -23.37
CA SER A 5 40.52 10.68 -23.87
C SER A 5 39.59 9.88 -22.95
N HIS A 6 38.84 10.56 -22.10
CA HIS A 6 37.71 9.96 -21.36
C HIS A 6 36.52 9.76 -22.31
N PRO A 7 35.95 8.55 -22.43
CA PRO A 7 34.70 8.38 -23.16
C PRO A 7 33.57 9.04 -22.37
N LEU A 8 32.94 10.05 -22.97
CA LEU A 8 31.66 10.61 -22.55
C LEU A 8 30.62 9.49 -22.66
N PHE A 9 30.35 8.78 -21.56
CA PHE A 9 29.19 7.89 -21.49
C PHE A 9 27.95 8.76 -21.70
N PRO A 10 27.16 8.55 -22.76
CA PRO A 10 25.89 9.23 -22.90
C PRO A 10 25.03 8.78 -21.73
N CYS A 11 24.79 9.69 -20.79
CA CYS A 11 23.83 9.55 -19.71
C CYS A 11 22.44 9.52 -20.36
N THR A 12 22.09 8.34 -20.89
CA THR A 12 20.77 8.05 -21.41
C THR A 12 19.88 8.05 -20.19
N ARG A 13 19.17 9.17 -19.98
CA ARG A 13 18.07 9.21 -19.00
C ARG A 13 17.19 8.01 -19.32
N PRO A 14 17.03 7.04 -18.39
CA PRO A 14 16.12 5.94 -18.63
C PRO A 14 14.76 6.58 -18.92
N ARG A 15 14.16 6.19 -20.06
CA ARG A 15 12.78 6.54 -20.37
C ARG A 15 11.98 6.22 -19.11
N GLN A 16 11.43 7.23 -18.47
CA GLN A 16 10.60 7.09 -17.28
C GLN A 16 9.34 6.33 -17.71
N GLY A 17 9.46 5.00 -17.82
CA GLY A 17 8.36 4.11 -18.11
C GLY A 17 7.30 4.37 -17.08
N ARG A 18 6.06 4.56 -17.53
CA ARG A 18 4.92 4.73 -16.65
C ARG A 18 4.82 3.46 -15.82
N ILE A 19 5.22 3.53 -14.55
CA ILE A 19 5.17 2.38 -13.65
C ILE A 19 3.70 1.98 -13.47
N ASP A 20 3.37 0.75 -13.88
CA ASP A 20 2.04 0.17 -13.67
C ASP A 20 2.03 -0.60 -12.33
N TYR A 21 1.39 -0.01 -11.34
CA TYR A 21 1.17 -0.65 -10.04
C TYR A 21 -0.02 -1.61 -10.02
N GLY A 22 -0.67 -1.83 -11.18
CA GLY A 22 -1.76 -2.78 -11.36
C GLY A 22 -1.37 -4.20 -10.98
N ALA A 23 -0.21 -4.70 -11.41
CA ALA A 23 0.21 -6.07 -11.10
C ALA A 23 0.42 -6.30 -9.58
N PRO A 24 1.16 -5.45 -8.84
CA PRO A 24 1.25 -5.57 -7.39
C PRO A 24 -0.10 -5.47 -6.67
N LEU A 25 -0.99 -4.57 -7.12
CA LEU A 25 -2.32 -4.41 -6.52
C LEU A 25 -3.25 -5.59 -6.84
N ALA A 26 -3.11 -6.21 -8.01
CA ALA A 26 -3.83 -7.42 -8.39
C ALA A 26 -3.36 -8.65 -7.59
N ALA A 27 -2.16 -8.61 -7.01
CA ALA A 27 -1.64 -9.67 -6.16
C ALA A 27 -2.13 -9.59 -4.69
N LEU A 28 -2.80 -8.50 -4.29
CA LEU A 28 -3.30 -8.33 -2.91
C LEU A 28 -4.14 -9.51 -2.37
N PRO A 29 -5.02 -10.18 -3.15
CA PRO A 29 -5.76 -11.34 -2.65
C PRO A 29 -4.88 -12.47 -2.11
N SER A 30 -3.66 -12.60 -2.63
CA SER A 30 -2.73 -13.65 -2.20
C SER A 30 -2.20 -13.46 -0.79
N LEU A 31 -2.32 -12.26 -0.20
CA LEU A 31 -1.88 -11.99 1.17
C LEU A 31 -2.80 -12.59 2.24
N GLY A 32 -4.01 -13.02 1.86
CA GLY A 32 -5.02 -13.48 2.82
C GLY A 32 -5.55 -12.33 3.68
N ALA A 33 -5.67 -12.57 4.99
CA ALA A 33 -6.20 -11.60 5.94
C ALA A 33 -5.16 -10.53 6.30
N VAL A 34 -5.56 -9.25 6.24
CA VAL A 34 -4.70 -8.09 6.49
C VAL A 34 -5.47 -6.99 7.22
N LEU A 35 -4.76 -6.13 7.97
CA LEU A 35 -5.34 -4.92 8.53
C LEU A 35 -5.24 -3.79 7.50
N CYS A 36 -6.38 -3.40 6.94
CA CYS A 36 -6.47 -2.31 5.97
C CYS A 36 -6.88 -1.02 6.67
N HIS A 37 -6.14 0.05 6.41
CA HIS A 37 -6.45 1.40 6.82
C HIS A 37 -6.53 2.32 5.60
N VAL A 38 -7.66 3.00 5.44
CA VAL A 38 -7.90 3.96 4.36
C VAL A 38 -8.11 5.35 4.96
N VAL A 39 -7.29 6.30 4.54
CA VAL A 39 -7.44 7.71 4.91
C VAL A 39 -8.56 8.31 4.08
N GLU A 40 -9.57 8.87 4.73
CA GLU A 40 -10.62 9.59 4.03
C GLU A 40 -10.04 10.88 3.44
N ARG A 41 -10.22 11.06 2.13
CA ARG A 41 -9.77 12.26 1.41
C ARG A 41 -10.91 12.89 0.62
N PRO A 42 -10.91 14.22 0.46
CA PRO A 42 -11.87 14.90 -0.39
C PRO A 42 -11.70 14.47 -1.86
N LYS A 43 -12.86 14.31 -2.53
CA LYS A 43 -13.06 13.82 -3.89
C LYS A 43 -12.27 14.59 -4.95
N ARG A 44 -10.98 14.32 -5.14
CA ARG A 44 -10.31 14.69 -6.40
C ARG A 44 -10.30 13.45 -7.28
N ALA A 45 -11.16 13.46 -8.31
CA ALA A 45 -11.19 12.41 -9.29
C ALA A 45 -9.84 12.37 -10.04
N PRO A 46 -9.18 11.22 -10.15
CA PRO A 46 -7.93 11.12 -10.90
C PRO A 46 -8.23 11.38 -12.39
N THR A 47 -7.50 12.33 -12.98
CA THR A 47 -7.68 12.77 -14.39
C THR A 47 -7.14 11.78 -15.42
N SER A 48 -6.47 10.71 -15.00
CA SER A 48 -6.13 9.56 -15.85
C SER A 48 -5.63 8.40 -14.98
N SER A 49 -6.03 7.16 -15.27
CA SER A 49 -5.62 5.99 -14.48
C SER A 49 -4.47 5.24 -15.16
N PRO A 50 -3.30 5.07 -14.53
CA PRO A 50 -2.29 4.09 -14.93
C PRO A 50 -2.72 2.67 -14.57
N CYS A 51 -3.56 2.53 -13.55
CA CYS A 51 -3.97 1.25 -12.99
C CYS A 51 -5.20 0.72 -13.75
N ARG A 52 -5.12 -0.46 -14.34
CA ARG A 52 -6.22 -1.17 -15.01
C ARG A 52 -7.10 -1.96 -14.03
N LEU A 53 -7.14 -1.52 -12.77
CA LEU A 53 -7.92 -2.15 -11.70
C LEU A 53 -9.11 -1.26 -11.35
N TRP A 54 -10.30 -1.86 -11.39
CA TRP A 54 -11.55 -1.22 -11.05
C TRP A 54 -11.94 -1.56 -9.61
N PRO A 55 -12.27 -0.57 -8.78
CA PRO A 55 -12.71 -0.84 -7.41
C PRO A 55 -14.16 -1.34 -7.39
N THR A 56 -14.41 -2.43 -6.66
CA THR A 56 -15.79 -2.88 -6.34
C THR A 56 -16.25 -2.46 -4.94
N HIS A 57 -15.33 -1.96 -4.10
CA HIS A 57 -15.60 -1.53 -2.73
C HIS A 57 -15.36 -0.02 -2.54
N PRO A 58 -16.21 0.72 -1.79
CA PRO A 58 -16.07 2.18 -1.61
C PRO A 58 -14.74 2.61 -0.96
N TRP A 59 -14.12 1.75 -0.16
CA TRP A 59 -12.81 2.03 0.44
C TRP A 59 -11.69 2.09 -0.61
N LEU A 60 -11.90 1.47 -1.78
CA LEU A 60 -10.93 1.42 -2.87
C LEU A 60 -11.19 2.50 -3.93
N ALA A 61 -12.07 3.48 -3.67
CA ALA A 61 -12.40 4.53 -4.63
C ALA A 61 -11.17 5.33 -5.15
N ALA A 62 -10.10 5.40 -4.35
CA ALA A 62 -8.85 6.08 -4.72
C ALA A 62 -7.86 5.18 -5.49
N LEU A 63 -8.16 3.90 -5.70
CA LEU A 63 -7.32 2.95 -6.43
C LEU A 63 -6.84 3.48 -7.80
N PRO A 64 -7.70 4.10 -8.64
CA PRO A 64 -7.27 4.59 -9.96
C PRO A 64 -6.29 5.79 -9.87
N GLY A 65 -6.29 6.49 -8.73
CA GLY A 65 -5.37 7.58 -8.41
C GLY A 65 -4.01 7.12 -7.88
N THR A 66 -3.82 5.82 -7.63
CA THR A 66 -2.56 5.29 -7.11
C THR A 66 -1.41 5.53 -8.09
N ARG A 67 -0.31 6.09 -7.58
CA ARG A 67 0.93 6.38 -8.33
C ARG A 67 2.16 5.75 -7.71
N ARG A 68 2.02 5.19 -6.52
CA ARG A 68 3.10 4.49 -5.84
C ARG A 68 2.53 3.41 -4.94
N VAL A 69 3.10 2.22 -5.03
CA VAL A 69 2.92 1.16 -4.05
C VAL A 69 4.30 0.78 -3.52
N GLN A 70 4.46 0.74 -2.21
CA GLN A 70 5.72 0.41 -1.58
C GLN A 70 5.51 -0.57 -0.44
N GLY A 71 6.33 -1.60 -0.39
CA GLY A 71 6.48 -2.37 0.83
C GLY A 71 7.36 -1.64 1.83
N ARG A 72 6.99 -1.79 3.09
CA ARG A 72 7.62 -1.17 4.25
C ARG A 72 7.78 -2.21 5.33
N VAL A 73 8.87 -2.09 6.07
CA VAL A 73 9.15 -2.88 7.27
C VAL A 73 9.57 -1.93 8.36
N HIS A 74 9.06 -2.14 9.57
CA HIS A 74 9.46 -1.44 10.77
C HIS A 74 9.69 -2.43 11.90
N LEU A 75 10.74 -2.22 12.70
CA LEU A 75 10.94 -2.98 13.92
C LEU A 75 10.35 -2.16 15.08
N ASP A 76 9.28 -2.67 15.69
CA ASP A 76 8.69 -2.15 16.92
C ASP A 76 9.11 -3.02 18.13
N SER A 77 8.57 -2.71 19.31
CA SER A 77 8.83 -3.47 20.54
C SER A 77 8.26 -4.90 20.51
N ASP A 78 7.29 -5.16 19.63
CA ASP A 78 6.61 -6.45 19.46
C ASP A 78 7.22 -7.29 18.33
N GLY A 79 8.10 -6.70 17.52
CA GLY A 79 8.83 -7.36 16.44
C GLY A 79 8.76 -6.61 15.11
N PRO A 80 9.00 -7.30 13.99
CA PRO A 80 8.81 -6.70 12.68
C PRO A 80 7.33 -6.46 12.38
N CYS A 81 7.09 -5.34 11.72
CA CYS A 81 5.82 -4.88 11.21
C CYS A 81 5.98 -4.61 9.72
N GLU A 82 5.32 -5.40 8.89
CA GLU A 82 5.31 -5.23 7.45
C GLU A 82 3.99 -4.62 6.96
N TRP A 83 4.08 -3.72 5.98
CA TRP A 83 2.89 -3.20 5.31
C TRP A 83 3.16 -2.72 3.89
N LEU A 84 2.10 -2.65 3.10
CA LEU A 84 2.06 -1.91 1.85
C LEU A 84 1.50 -0.52 2.08
N GLU A 85 2.13 0.47 1.45
CA GLU A 85 1.66 1.84 1.41
C GLU A 85 1.31 2.22 -0.03
N CYS A 86 0.06 2.61 -0.25
CA CYS A 86 -0.45 3.13 -1.52
C CYS A 86 -0.57 4.65 -1.44
N SER A 87 0.10 5.35 -2.34
CA SER A 87 0.12 6.81 -2.41
C SER A 87 -0.30 7.32 -3.78
N ASP A 88 -0.83 8.54 -3.79
CA ASP A 88 -1.21 9.25 -5.01
C ASP A 88 -0.02 10.01 -5.65
N VAL A 89 -0.33 10.86 -6.64
CA VAL A 89 0.66 11.67 -7.37
C VAL A 89 1.42 12.64 -6.47
N ASP A 90 0.80 13.12 -5.40
CA ASP A 90 1.40 14.05 -4.45
C ASP A 90 2.25 13.31 -3.40
N GLY A 91 2.36 11.97 -3.52
CA GLY A 91 3.11 11.12 -2.62
C GLY A 91 2.43 10.88 -1.28
N VAL A 92 1.19 11.34 -1.12
CA VAL A 92 0.47 11.24 0.14
C VAL A 92 -0.22 9.87 0.18
N ALA A 93 0.02 9.12 1.25
CA ALA A 93 -0.57 7.81 1.45
C ALA A 93 -2.10 7.92 1.62
N TRP A 94 -2.85 7.10 0.89
CA TRP A 94 -4.30 7.00 1.03
C TRP A 94 -4.74 5.65 1.59
N MET A 95 -3.92 4.60 1.43
CA MET A 95 -4.18 3.28 1.99
C MET A 95 -2.91 2.64 2.53
N ARG A 96 -3.05 1.94 3.65
CA ARG A 96 -2.04 1.08 4.25
C ARG A 96 -2.63 -0.32 4.45
N ILE A 97 -1.88 -1.33 4.03
CA ILE A 97 -2.27 -2.74 4.15
C ILE A 97 -1.21 -3.41 5.01
N VAL A 98 -1.52 -3.61 6.28
CA VAL A 98 -0.60 -4.12 7.30
C VAL A 98 -0.78 -5.64 7.41
N LEU A 99 0.33 -6.36 7.38
CA LEU A 99 0.32 -7.81 7.58
C LEU A 99 -0.06 -8.15 9.02
N LEU A 100 -0.77 -9.26 9.16
CA LEU A 100 -1.13 -9.89 10.42
C LEU A 100 -0.44 -11.26 10.50
N PRO A 101 -0.37 -11.88 11.69
CA PRO A 101 0.11 -13.26 11.83
C PRO A 101 -0.61 -14.26 10.91
N ASP A 102 -1.86 -13.98 10.54
CA ASP A 102 -2.69 -14.78 9.63
C ASP A 102 -2.42 -14.50 8.13
N SER A 103 -1.58 -13.52 7.79
CA SER A 103 -1.24 -13.20 6.40
C SER A 103 -0.32 -14.26 5.78
N ASP A 104 -0.40 -14.44 4.46
CA ASP A 104 0.56 -15.28 3.73
C ASP A 104 1.88 -14.52 3.51
N TYR A 105 2.86 -14.79 4.39
CA TYR A 105 4.19 -14.20 4.31
C TYR A 105 5.01 -14.66 3.09
N CYS A 106 4.69 -15.80 2.48
CA CYS A 106 5.32 -16.22 1.22
C CYS A 106 4.76 -15.41 0.04
N ALA A 107 3.46 -15.11 0.05
CA ALA A 107 2.85 -14.20 -0.91
C ALA A 107 3.40 -12.77 -0.77
N TRP A 108 3.63 -12.31 0.46
CA TRP A 108 4.30 -11.05 0.74
C TRP A 108 5.70 -10.96 0.13
N ASP A 109 6.54 -11.98 0.33
CA ASP A 109 7.88 -12.01 -0.26
C ASP A 109 7.83 -11.94 -1.79
N ARG A 110 6.95 -12.72 -2.42
CA ARG A 110 6.70 -12.66 -3.87
C ARG A 110 6.33 -11.24 -4.29
N LEU A 111 5.39 -10.60 -3.59
CA LEU A 111 4.93 -9.25 -3.90
C LEU A 111 6.05 -8.21 -3.74
N GLN A 112 6.87 -8.32 -2.70
CA GLN A 112 8.02 -7.45 -2.44
C GLN A 112 9.08 -7.52 -3.56
N ARG A 113 9.32 -8.73 -4.10
CA ARG A 113 10.21 -8.90 -5.26
C ARG A 113 9.69 -8.18 -6.49
N HIS A 114 8.39 -8.29 -6.79
CA HIS A 114 7.76 -7.56 -7.90
C HIS A 114 7.84 -6.04 -7.70
N LEU A 115 7.63 -5.55 -6.47
CA LEU A 115 7.76 -4.12 -6.16
C LEU A 115 9.19 -3.61 -6.31
N SER A 116 10.19 -4.42 -5.94
CA SER A 116 11.61 -4.08 -6.05
C SER A 116 12.07 -4.04 -7.50
N GLU A 117 11.62 -4.99 -8.32
CA GLU A 117 11.87 -5.01 -9.77
C GLU A 117 11.23 -3.82 -10.48
N THR A 118 10.05 -3.40 -10.00
CA THR A 118 9.32 -2.23 -10.50
C THR A 118 10.00 -0.90 -10.13
N VAL A 119 10.75 -0.89 -9.01
CA VAL A 119 11.48 0.28 -8.51
C VAL A 119 12.99 -0.03 -8.55
N ALA A 120 13.53 -0.28 -9.75
CA ALA A 120 14.97 -0.20 -9.95
C ALA A 120 15.40 1.27 -9.70
N HIS A 121 16.06 1.51 -8.56
CA HIS A 121 16.60 2.78 -8.04
C HIS A 121 15.67 3.64 -7.17
N ALA A 122 15.73 3.40 -5.85
CA ALA A 122 15.84 4.47 -4.85
C ALA A 122 16.34 3.88 -3.51
N GLU A 123 17.65 3.68 -3.40
CA GLU A 123 18.26 3.31 -2.12
C GLU A 123 18.22 4.45 -1.09
N LEU A 124 17.91 4.02 0.14
CA LEU A 124 18.38 4.51 1.44
C LEU A 124 18.39 6.03 1.69
N ARG A 125 17.35 6.54 2.35
CA ARG A 125 17.46 7.74 3.19
C ARG A 125 16.96 7.50 4.61
N GLY A 126 17.89 7.06 5.46
CA GLY A 126 17.76 7.01 6.90
C GLY A 126 17.43 8.38 7.49
N CYS A 127 16.74 8.37 8.64
CA CYS A 127 16.28 9.52 9.43
C CYS A 127 15.11 10.35 8.84
N ALA A 128 15.18 10.89 7.62
CA ALA A 128 14.07 11.69 7.07
C ALA A 128 12.79 10.87 6.82
N GLN A 129 12.96 9.60 6.42
CA GLN A 129 11.87 8.65 6.23
C GLN A 129 11.21 8.24 7.55
N ARG A 130 11.97 8.22 8.66
CA ARG A 130 11.45 7.95 10.02
C ARG A 130 10.60 9.11 10.55
N ALA A 131 10.99 10.35 10.25
CA ALA A 131 10.20 11.54 10.59
C ALA A 131 8.94 11.68 9.71
N ALA A 132 9.02 11.36 8.41
CA ALA A 132 7.86 11.26 7.54
C ALA A 132 6.92 10.13 7.97
N TRP A 133 7.46 8.98 8.39
CA TRP A 133 6.74 7.85 8.98
C TRP A 133 5.97 8.25 10.24
N LEU A 134 6.61 8.92 11.21
CA LEU A 134 5.92 9.43 12.41
C LEU A 134 4.85 10.47 12.08
N ARG A 135 5.08 11.35 11.09
CA ARG A 135 4.09 12.34 10.65
C ARG A 135 2.89 11.72 9.93
N GLY A 136 3.12 10.66 9.14
CA GLY A 136 2.07 9.92 8.44
C GLY A 136 1.20 9.01 9.33
N LEU A 137 1.72 8.64 10.51
CA LEU A 137 0.98 7.90 11.56
C LEU A 137 0.24 8.84 12.53
N ARG A 138 0.72 10.08 12.73
CA ARG A 138 0.15 11.05 13.68
C ARG A 138 -0.77 12.10 13.04
N GLY A 139 -0.91 12.11 11.72
CA GLY A 139 -1.93 12.90 11.06
C GLY A 139 -3.27 12.31 11.45
N GLY A 140 -3.91 12.87 12.48
CA GLY A 140 -5.22 12.49 13.03
C GLY A 140 -6.39 12.66 12.06
N SER A 141 -6.18 12.28 10.81
CA SER A 141 -7.19 12.11 9.79
C SER A 141 -7.97 10.87 10.15
N HIS A 142 -9.24 11.06 10.50
CA HIS A 142 -10.20 9.99 10.68
C HIS A 142 -10.20 9.13 9.41
N GLY A 143 -9.65 7.93 9.53
CA GLY A 143 -9.63 6.93 8.48
C GLY A 143 -10.54 5.78 8.85
N ARG A 144 -10.84 4.94 7.88
CA ARG A 144 -11.54 3.68 8.12
C ARG A 144 -10.50 2.58 8.28
N VAL A 145 -10.69 1.73 9.27
CA VAL A 145 -9.80 0.62 9.58
C VAL A 145 -10.60 -0.67 9.75
N ALA A 146 -10.19 -1.73 9.07
CA ALA A 146 -10.84 -3.04 9.10
C ALA A 146 -9.84 -4.16 8.87
N ILE A 147 -10.17 -5.35 9.36
CA ILE A 147 -9.46 -6.58 9.00
C ILE A 147 -10.17 -7.14 7.77
N VAL A 148 -9.46 -7.21 6.65
CA VAL A 148 -10.06 -7.52 5.35
C VAL A 148 -9.26 -8.58 4.62
N GLN A 149 -9.92 -9.21 3.65
CA GLN A 149 -9.27 -9.99 2.60
C GLN A 149 -9.65 -9.37 1.26
N PHE A 150 -8.67 -9.22 0.38
CA PHE A 150 -8.91 -8.74 -0.97
C PHE A 150 -9.36 -9.89 -1.87
N HIS A 151 -10.19 -9.57 -2.85
CA HIS A 151 -10.58 -10.50 -3.91
C HIS A 151 -10.45 -9.82 -5.27
N LEU A 152 -10.12 -10.61 -6.29
CA LEU A 152 -9.96 -10.14 -7.65
C LEU A 152 -10.93 -10.90 -8.56
N HIS A 153 -11.76 -10.16 -9.28
CA HIS A 153 -12.65 -10.70 -10.30
C HIS A 153 -12.22 -10.23 -11.68
N VAL A 154 -12.23 -11.15 -12.65
CA VAL A 154 -12.02 -10.81 -14.06
C VAL A 154 -13.39 -10.74 -14.72
N TRP A 155 -13.72 -9.59 -15.30
CA TRP A 155 -14.96 -9.41 -16.05
C TRP A 155 -14.73 -8.50 -17.25
N ALA A 156 -15.13 -8.97 -18.45
CA ALA A 156 -14.92 -8.26 -19.72
C ALA A 156 -13.46 -7.80 -19.93
N ASP A 157 -12.50 -8.69 -19.67
CA ASP A 157 -11.04 -8.43 -19.73
C ASP A 157 -10.56 -7.28 -18.83
N GLN A 158 -11.39 -6.87 -17.86
CA GLN A 158 -11.05 -5.92 -16.81
C GLN A 158 -10.82 -6.65 -15.49
N LEU A 159 -9.87 -6.14 -14.71
CA LEU A 159 -9.59 -6.63 -13.36
C LEU A 159 -10.35 -5.77 -12.35
N TRP A 160 -11.13 -6.41 -11.49
CA TRP A 160 -11.96 -5.78 -10.48
C TRP A 160 -11.47 -6.19 -9.10
N LEU A 161 -10.96 -5.22 -8.33
CA LEU A 161 -10.46 -5.44 -6.98
C LEU A 161 -11.52 -5.04 -5.97
N GLY A 162 -11.84 -5.97 -5.09
CA GLY A 162 -12.70 -5.74 -3.94
C GLY A 162 -12.09 -6.24 -2.65
N MET A 163 -12.88 -6.12 -1.60
CA MET A 163 -12.50 -6.50 -0.25
C MET A 163 -13.73 -6.88 0.56
N ASP A 164 -13.56 -7.83 1.46
CA ASP A 164 -14.54 -8.28 2.45
C ASP A 164 -13.89 -8.38 3.82
N ASP A 165 -14.71 -8.49 4.87
CA ASP A 165 -14.22 -8.82 6.21
C ASP A 165 -13.51 -10.17 6.19
N ALA A 166 -12.29 -10.22 6.72
CA ALA A 166 -11.53 -11.46 6.78
C ALA A 166 -11.76 -12.20 8.10
N PRO A 167 -11.95 -13.53 8.06
CA PRO A 167 -11.79 -14.35 9.25
C PRO A 167 -10.32 -14.32 9.67
N VAL A 168 -10.08 -14.13 10.97
CA VAL A 168 -8.73 -14.12 11.54
C VAL A 168 -8.72 -14.85 12.88
N SER A 169 -7.57 -15.45 13.19
CA SER A 169 -7.30 -16.04 14.49
C SER A 169 -7.50 -15.03 15.62
N ARG A 170 -7.59 -15.53 16.86
CA ARG A 170 -7.60 -14.66 18.05
C ARG A 170 -6.34 -13.78 18.10
N LEU A 171 -5.18 -14.37 17.82
CA LEU A 171 -3.90 -13.66 17.80
C LEU A 171 -3.89 -12.55 16.75
N GLY A 172 -4.39 -12.82 15.54
CA GLY A 172 -4.52 -11.81 14.48
C GLY A 172 -5.38 -10.62 14.88
N ARG A 173 -6.51 -10.87 15.57
CA ARG A 173 -7.38 -9.80 16.10
C ARG A 173 -6.69 -8.97 17.18
N GLU A 174 -6.03 -9.63 18.13
CA GLU A 174 -5.29 -8.95 19.20
C GLU A 174 -4.19 -8.06 18.63
N ARG A 175 -3.39 -8.57 17.69
CA ARG A 175 -2.34 -7.79 17.01
C ARG A 175 -2.90 -6.66 16.16
N ALA A 176 -4.02 -6.87 15.47
CA ALA A 176 -4.69 -5.79 14.72
C ALA A 176 -5.15 -4.65 15.64
N LEU A 177 -5.72 -4.98 16.81
CA LEU A 177 -6.18 -4.00 17.81
C LEU A 177 -5.01 -3.25 18.46
N GLU A 178 -3.93 -3.94 18.80
CA GLU A 178 -2.71 -3.32 19.30
C GLU A 178 -2.13 -2.36 18.29
N ARG A 179 -1.98 -2.80 17.04
CA ARG A 179 -1.43 -1.98 15.96
C ARG A 179 -2.29 -0.75 15.69
N ALA A 180 -3.61 -0.92 15.62
CA ALA A 180 -4.53 0.18 15.40
C ALA A 180 -4.48 1.22 16.55
N ARG A 181 -4.29 0.76 17.80
CA ARG A 181 -4.06 1.64 18.96
C ARG A 181 -2.72 2.37 18.89
N GLN A 182 -1.63 1.65 18.67
CA GLN A 182 -0.28 2.21 18.56
C GLN A 182 -0.21 3.29 17.47
N TRP A 183 -0.93 3.08 16.37
CA TRP A 183 -0.94 3.98 15.21
C TRP A 183 -2.12 4.96 15.20
N HIS A 184 -2.92 5.00 16.27
CA HIS A 184 -4.05 5.91 16.44
C HIS A 184 -5.06 5.85 15.28
N LEU A 185 -5.29 4.66 14.72
CA LEU A 185 -6.18 4.42 13.55
C LEU A 185 -7.65 4.26 13.95
N GLY A 186 -7.96 4.20 15.24
CA GLY A 186 -9.27 3.80 15.76
C GLY A 186 -9.38 2.29 15.98
N VAL A 187 -10.58 1.81 16.27
CA VAL A 187 -10.86 0.37 16.43
C VAL A 187 -11.17 -0.23 15.06
N PRO A 188 -10.53 -1.35 14.65
CA PRO A 188 -10.92 -2.08 13.45
C PRO A 188 -12.41 -2.44 13.49
N ARG A 189 -13.17 -2.00 12.48
CA ARG A 189 -14.60 -2.30 12.32
C ARG A 189 -14.79 -3.20 11.10
N SER A 190 -16.03 -3.65 10.88
CA SER A 190 -16.38 -4.30 9.62
C SER A 190 -16.18 -3.30 8.47
N CYS A 191 -15.62 -3.77 7.35
CA CYS A 191 -15.48 -2.95 6.14
C CYS A 191 -16.84 -2.65 5.49
N ARG A 192 -17.87 -3.42 5.85
CA ARG A 192 -19.26 -3.27 5.40
C ARG A 192 -20.06 -2.28 6.24
N SER A 193 -19.56 -1.85 7.39
CA SER A 193 -20.22 -0.81 8.18
C SER A 193 -20.29 0.47 7.37
N GLU A 194 -21.49 1.04 7.24
CA GLU A 194 -21.67 2.34 6.58
C GLU A 194 -20.80 3.41 7.27
N PRO A 195 -20.27 4.38 6.50
CA PRO A 195 -19.66 5.55 7.12
C PRO A 195 -20.72 6.20 8.00
N ASP A 196 -20.38 6.41 9.27
CA ASP A 196 -21.21 7.13 10.24
C ASP A 196 -21.46 8.52 9.64
N MET A 197 -22.63 8.72 9.02
CA MET A 197 -23.01 10.00 8.41
C MET A 197 -23.31 10.98 9.54
N ARG A 198 -22.27 11.59 10.09
CA ARG A 198 -22.35 12.72 11.03
C ARG A 198 -21.79 13.98 10.40
#